data_AF-A0A848BZD8-F1
#
_entry.id   AF-A0A848BZD8-F1
#
_cell.length_a   1.000
_cell.length_b   1.000
_cell.length_c   1.000
_cell.angle_alpha   90.00
_cell.angle_beta   90.00
_cell.angle_gamma   90.00
#
_symmetry.space_group_name_H-M   'P 1'
#
loop_
_entity.id
_entity.type
_entity.pdbx_description
1 polymer ?
#
loop_
_entity_poly.entity_id
_entity_poly.type
_entity_poly.pdbx_seq_one_letter_code
_entity_poly.pdbx_strand_id
1 'polypeptide(L)'
;MELQVITPEEIQVIIADELEKAVKDINTKGTAKQWMNKTELAKYLGIGRPGLNKLIEKGMPKVMFEKTYKFYVPDVNKWLTNHK
;
A
#
# COMPACT_ATOMS: atom_id res chain seq x y z
N MET A 1 -29.35 14.40 -34.90
CA MET A 1 -28.46 13.69 -33.98
C MET A 1 -27.69 12.70 -34.82
N GLU A 2 -26.41 12.93 -35.04
CA GLU A 2 -25.55 11.94 -35.69
C GLU A 2 -25.16 10.90 -34.63
N LEU A 3 -25.39 9.62 -34.94
CA LEU A 3 -25.00 8.52 -34.10
C LEU A 3 -23.52 8.23 -34.38
N GLN A 4 -22.66 8.54 -33.41
CA GLN A 4 -21.25 8.15 -33.46
C GLN A 4 -21.15 6.64 -33.30
N VAL A 5 -20.72 5.94 -34.35
CA VAL A 5 -20.45 4.49 -34.32
C VAL A 5 -19.02 4.29 -33.88
N ILE A 6 -18.82 3.64 -32.73
CA ILE A 6 -17.50 3.30 -32.23
C ILE A 6 -17.00 2.05 -32.97
N THR A 7 -15.83 2.13 -33.59
CA THR A 7 -15.24 0.99 -34.32
C THR A 7 -14.57 -0.02 -33.37
N PRO A 8 -14.38 -1.28 -33.78
CA PRO A 8 -13.67 -2.27 -32.98
C PRO A 8 -12.24 -1.84 -32.58
N GLU A 9 -11.56 -1.07 -33.41
CA GLU A 9 -10.22 -0.53 -33.12
C GLU A 9 -10.28 0.53 -32.02
N GLU A 10 -11.29 1.40 -32.06
CA GLU A 10 -11.50 2.42 -31.02
C GLU A 10 -11.84 1.78 -29.67
N ILE A 11 -12.62 0.69 -29.67
CA ILE A 11 -12.89 -0.10 -28.46
C ILE A 11 -11.61 -0.64 -27.84
N GLN A 12 -10.68 -1.17 -28.66
CA GLN A 12 -9.42 -1.71 -28.14
C GLN A 12 -8.55 -0.63 -27.49
N VAL A 13 -8.50 0.56 -28.08
CA VAL A 13 -7.77 1.70 -27.50
C VAL A 13 -8.39 2.10 -26.17
N ILE A 14 -9.72 2.23 -26.10
CA ILE A 14 -10.42 2.60 -24.86
C ILE A 14 -10.19 1.56 -23.75
N ILE A 15 -10.24 0.27 -24.08
CA ILE A 15 -9.99 -0.81 -23.12
C ILE A 15 -8.54 -0.79 -22.62
N ALA A 16 -7.57 -0.58 -23.52
CA ALA A 16 -6.16 -0.51 -23.16
C ALA A 16 -5.89 0.68 -22.22
N ASP A 17 -6.48 1.84 -22.51
CA ASP A 17 -6.35 3.06 -21.71
C ASP A 17 -6.91 2.87 -20.28
N GLU A 18 -8.10 2.26 -20.15
CA GLU A 18 -8.67 2.01 -18.83
C GLU A 18 -7.94 0.92 -18.05
N LEU A 19 -7.39 -0.09 -18.73
CA LEU A 19 -6.53 -1.08 -18.10
C LEU A 19 -5.24 -0.44 -17.60
N GLU A 20 -4.61 0.43 -18.39
CA GLU A 20 -3.39 1.12 -17.98
C GLU A 20 -3.64 2.03 -16.78
N LYS A 21 -4.75 2.79 -16.80
CA LYS A 21 -5.16 3.62 -15.64
C LYS A 21 -5.44 2.76 -14.42
N ALA A 22 -6.14 1.65 -14.55
CA ALA A 22 -6.41 0.74 -13.43
C ALA A 22 -5.11 0.17 -12.83
N VAL A 23 -4.16 -0.28 -13.67
CA VAL A 23 -2.85 -0.78 -13.23
C VAL A 23 -2.03 0.33 -12.56
N LYS A 24 -2.03 1.54 -13.13
CA LYS A 24 -1.35 2.71 -12.55
C LYS A 24 -1.97 3.14 -11.23
N ASP A 25 -3.29 3.09 -11.11
CA ASP A 25 -4.01 3.34 -9.87
C ASP A 25 -3.70 2.29 -8.80
N ILE A 26 -3.59 1.01 -9.15
CA ILE A 26 -3.13 -0.03 -8.22
C ILE A 26 -1.72 0.28 -7.71
N ASN A 27 -0.82 0.66 -8.62
CA ASN A 27 0.57 1.00 -8.28
C ASN A 27 0.70 2.30 -7.45
N THR A 28 -0.21 3.27 -7.62
CA THR A 28 -0.15 4.58 -6.94
C THR A 28 -1.02 4.68 -5.69
N LYS A 29 -2.14 3.96 -5.61
CA LYS A 29 -3.11 3.98 -4.50
C LYS A 29 -2.87 2.92 -3.41
N GLY A 30 -1.77 2.16 -3.48
CA GLY A 30 -1.19 1.58 -2.27
C GLY A 30 -1.15 0.05 -2.15
N THR A 31 -0.92 -0.70 -3.23
CA THR A 31 -0.58 -2.13 -3.12
C THR A 31 0.93 -2.40 -3.20
N ALA A 32 1.75 -1.45 -3.66
CA ALA A 32 3.15 -1.74 -3.97
C ALA A 32 4.07 -1.96 -2.77
N LYS A 33 3.69 -1.62 -1.52
CA LYS A 33 4.43 -2.03 -0.30
C LYS A 33 3.63 -1.84 0.98
N GLN A 34 2.51 -2.56 1.12
CA GLN A 34 1.77 -2.58 2.39
C GLN A 34 2.54 -3.31 3.50
N TRP A 35 3.51 -4.14 3.12
CA TRP A 35 4.41 -4.81 4.05
C TRP A 35 5.77 -4.13 4.09
N MET A 36 6.17 -3.70 5.28
CA MET A 36 7.44 -3.05 5.53
C MET A 36 8.29 -3.89 6.49
N ASN A 37 9.61 -3.85 6.32
CA ASN A 37 10.54 -4.32 7.35
C ASN A 37 10.74 -3.23 8.43
N LYS A 38 11.48 -3.54 9.52
CA LYS A 38 11.74 -2.58 10.61
C LYS A 38 12.34 -1.25 10.15
N THR A 39 13.26 -1.26 9.19
CA THR A 39 13.92 -0.04 8.70
C THR A 39 12.97 0.81 7.87
N GLU A 40 12.22 0.17 6.98
CA GLU A 40 11.21 0.82 6.16
C GLU A 40 10.11 1.43 7.03
N LEU A 41 9.62 0.71 8.04
CA LEU A 41 8.58 1.20 8.93
C LEU A 41 9.05 2.35 9.81
N ALA A 42 10.27 2.29 10.35
CA ALA A 42 10.83 3.39 11.14
C ALA A 42 10.90 4.68 10.31
N LYS A 43 11.34 4.58 9.06
CA LYS A 43 11.37 5.70 8.10
C LYS A 43 9.96 6.18 7.77
N TYR A 44 9.01 5.27 7.53
CA TYR A 44 7.61 5.60 7.25
C TYR A 44 6.94 6.37 8.39
N LEU A 45 7.19 5.96 9.64
CA LEU A 45 6.62 6.60 10.83
C LEU A 45 7.38 7.87 11.25
N GLY A 46 8.51 8.21 10.61
CA GLY A 46 9.35 9.35 10.99
C GLY A 46 10.00 9.19 12.37
N ILE A 47 10.19 7.96 12.86
CA ILE A 47 10.76 7.68 14.19
C ILE A 47 12.08 6.92 14.09
N GLY A 48 12.93 7.07 15.11
CA GLY A 48 14.13 6.26 15.24
C GLY A 48 13.81 4.79 15.55
N ARG A 49 14.73 3.88 15.21
CA ARG A 49 14.64 2.44 15.55
C ARG A 49 14.37 2.17 17.04
N PRO A 50 14.96 2.91 18.01
CA PRO A 50 14.62 2.72 19.43
C PRO A 50 13.15 3.02 19.74
N GLY A 51 12.58 4.05 19.11
CA GLY A 51 11.16 4.37 19.23
C GLY A 51 10.29 3.26 18.67
N LEU A 52 10.62 2.73 17.49
CA LEU A 52 9.90 1.60 16.92
C LEU A 52 9.96 0.35 17.80
N ASN A 53 11.11 0.04 18.41
CA ASN A 53 11.23 -1.09 19.33
C ASN A 53 10.31 -0.95 20.55
N LYS A 54 10.20 0.25 21.13
CA LYS A 54 9.25 0.51 22.23
C LYS A 54 7.80 0.26 21.82
N LEU A 55 7.43 0.62 20.59
CA LEU A 55 6.07 0.35 20.09
C LEU A 55 5.83 -1.16 19.89
N ILE A 56 6.85 -1.89 19.43
CA ILE A 56 6.82 -3.35 19.31
C ILE A 56 6.65 -4.03 20.67
N GLU A 57 7.33 -3.53 21.70
CA GLU A 57 7.21 -3.99 23.10
C GLU A 57 5.81 -3.68 23.67
N LYS A 58 5.22 -2.54 23.29
CA LYS A 58 3.85 -2.15 23.64
C LYS A 58 2.75 -2.93 22.89
N GLY A 59 3.12 -3.86 22.01
CA GLY A 59 2.15 -4.72 21.32
C GLY A 59 1.75 -4.26 19.92
N MET A 60 2.55 -3.41 19.26
CA MET A 60 2.33 -3.08 17.84
C MET A 60 2.21 -4.36 16.97
N PRO A 61 1.22 -4.43 16.05
CA PRO A 61 1.02 -5.57 15.16
C PRO A 61 2.26 -5.88 14.33
N LYS A 62 2.65 -7.15 14.31
CA LYS A 62 3.82 -7.64 13.58
C LYS A 62 3.64 -9.10 13.19
N VAL A 63 4.20 -9.49 12.06
CA VAL A 63 4.32 -10.87 11.62
C VAL A 63 5.80 -11.24 11.58
N MET A 64 6.16 -12.40 12.12
CA MET A 64 7.51 -12.95 12.00
C MET A 64 7.54 -13.89 10.79
N PHE A 65 8.40 -13.60 9.83
CA PHE A 65 8.65 -14.44 8.66
C PHE A 65 10.15 -14.67 8.55
N GLU A 66 10.59 -15.93 8.60
CA GLU A 66 12.01 -16.30 8.47
C GLU A 66 12.96 -15.49 9.37
N LYS A 67 12.62 -15.36 10.67
CA LYS A 67 13.38 -14.58 11.67
C LYS A 67 13.36 -13.05 11.46
N THR A 68 12.65 -12.54 10.47
CA THR A 68 12.49 -11.11 10.23
C THR A 68 11.09 -10.64 10.60
N TYR A 69 10.98 -9.48 11.24
CA TYR A 69 9.70 -8.83 11.48
C TYR A 69 9.23 -8.06 10.24
N LYS A 70 8.00 -8.33 9.83
CA LYS A 70 7.25 -7.67 8.78
C LYS A 70 6.03 -6.98 9.40
N PHE A 71 5.70 -5.81 8.87
CA PHE A 71 4.64 -4.96 9.39
C PHE A 71 3.67 -4.62 8.28
N TYR A 72 2.39 -4.91 8.50
CA TYR A 72 1.32 -4.49 7.61
C TYR A 72 0.91 -3.07 7.98
N VAL A 73 1.22 -2.12 7.11
CA VAL A 73 1.04 -0.68 7.35
C VAL A 73 -0.40 -0.32 7.74
N PRO A 74 -1.46 -0.87 7.12
CA PRO A 74 -2.83 -0.61 7.55
C PRO A 74 -3.10 -1.00 9.00
N ASP A 75 -2.61 -2.16 9.46
CA ASP A 75 -2.80 -2.60 10.85
C ASP A 75 -2.00 -1.73 11.82
N VAL A 76 -0.78 -1.35 11.45
CA VAL A 76 0.05 -0.43 12.23
C VAL A 76 -0.66 0.91 12.39
N ASN A 77 -1.19 1.48 11.31
CA ASN A 77 -1.90 2.75 11.34
C ASN A 77 -3.17 2.66 12.20
N LYS A 78 -3.96 1.59 12.05
CA LYS A 78 -5.14 1.34 12.89
C LYS A 78 -4.77 1.23 14.37
N TRP A 79 -3.70 0.52 14.68
CA TRP A 79 -3.22 0.38 16.05
C TRP A 79 -2.78 1.72 16.64
N LEU A 80 -2.06 2.54 15.88
CA LEU A 80 -1.62 3.89 16.29
C LEU A 80 -2.81 4.82 16.53
N THR A 81 -3.85 4.76 15.70
CA THR A 81 -5.07 5.57 15.91
C THR A 81 -5.81 5.16 17.18
N ASN A 82 -5.84 3.86 17.50
CA ASN A 82 -6.53 3.33 18.68
C ASN A 82 -5.74 3.53 19.99
N HIS A 83 -4.44 3.80 19.93
CA HIS A 83 -3.56 4.01 21.09
C HIS A 83 -3.12 5.48 21.24
N LYS A 84 -3.96 6.42 20.78
CA LYS A 84 -3.81 7.85 21.05
C LYS A 84 -4.12 8.20 22.50
#